data_AF-A0A373LHM6-F1
#
_entry.id   AF-A0A373LHM6-F1
#
_cell.length_a   1.000
_cell.length_b   1.000
_cell.length_c   1.000
_cell.angle_alpha   90.00
_cell.angle_beta   90.00
_cell.angle_gamma   90.00
#
_symmetry.space_group_name_H-M   'P 1'
#
loop_
_entity.id
_entity.type
_entity.pdbx_description
1 polymer ?
#
loop_
_entity_poly.entity_id
_entity_poly.type
_entity_poly.pdbx_seq_one_letter_code
_entity_poly.pdbx_strand_id
1 'polypeptide(L)'
;MTSNWYYMPCIQEIGFAYTKSWTTVVEQRKYVKKYFSNKSFKIVKKVTKQQMKNYINRFHPKVGDMIYFYSSKKKHYSHTAIISSVTADKINYAAHSDSRFNKDLREPLQGDYYDHVEICHIKERGSLYE
;
A
#
# COMPACT_ATOMS: atom_id res chain seq x y z
N MET A 1 10.74 14.74 -15.22
CA MET A 1 11.19 14.85 -13.82
C MET A 1 10.43 13.82 -12.99
N THR A 2 11.13 12.83 -12.44
CA THR A 2 10.54 11.73 -11.66
C THR A 2 10.34 12.16 -10.23
N SER A 3 9.08 12.29 -9.78
CA SER A 3 8.77 12.60 -8.38
C SER A 3 9.18 11.42 -7.50
N ASN A 4 10.43 11.44 -7.04
CA ASN A 4 10.93 10.53 -6.03
C ASN A 4 10.31 10.92 -4.69
N TRP A 5 9.10 10.42 -4.43
CA TRP A 5 8.59 10.31 -3.08
C TRP A 5 9.44 9.28 -2.33
N TYR A 6 10.62 9.75 -1.93
CA TYR A 6 11.63 9.14 -1.06
C TYR A 6 12.15 7.76 -1.50
N TYR A 7 13.09 7.78 -2.45
CA TYR A 7 14.17 6.79 -2.49
C TYR A 7 15.28 7.34 -1.58
N MET A 8 15.38 6.87 -0.34
CA MET A 8 16.56 7.15 0.47
C MET A 8 17.64 6.19 -0.04
N PRO A 9 18.69 6.67 -0.73
CA PRO A 9 19.77 5.78 -1.13
C PRO A 9 20.41 5.28 0.16
N CYS A 10 20.45 3.96 0.35
CA CYS A 10 21.46 3.35 1.21
C CYS A 10 22.80 3.96 0.77
N ILE A 11 23.42 4.74 1.64
CA ILE A 11 24.84 5.04 1.52
C ILE A 11 25.52 3.67 1.44
N GLN A 12 26.28 3.48 0.37
CA GLN A 12 26.96 2.24 0.04
C GLN A 12 27.67 1.68 1.29
N GLU A 13 27.54 0.36 1.49
CA GLU A 13 28.31 -0.51 2.41
C GLU A 13 27.72 -0.89 3.78
N ILE A 14 26.59 -0.34 4.25
CA ILE A 14 26.04 -0.77 5.55
C ILE A 14 24.56 -1.12 5.39
N GLY A 15 24.21 -2.36 5.77
CA GLY A 15 22.95 -3.03 5.47
C GLY A 15 21.65 -2.28 5.80
N PHE A 16 20.55 -2.82 5.29
CA PHE A 16 19.19 -2.27 5.38
C PHE A 16 18.83 -1.84 6.82
N ALA A 17 18.84 -0.53 7.09
CA ALA A 17 18.30 0.02 8.33
C ALA A 17 16.82 0.35 8.16
N TYR A 18 15.95 -0.35 8.89
CA TYR A 18 14.52 -0.10 8.93
C TYR A 18 14.24 1.27 9.59
N THR A 19 13.64 2.21 8.85
CA THR A 19 13.20 3.50 9.42
C THR A 19 11.87 3.37 10.17
N LYS A 20 11.74 4.05 11.32
CA LYS A 20 10.50 4.10 12.14
C LYS A 20 9.36 4.90 11.49
N SER A 21 9.64 5.68 10.45
CA SER A 21 8.67 6.61 9.84
C SER A 21 7.41 5.91 9.29
N TRP A 22 7.51 4.67 8.81
CA TRP A 22 6.35 3.93 8.28
C TRP A 22 5.49 3.28 9.36
N THR A 23 6.07 2.93 10.51
CA THR A 23 5.31 2.56 11.72
C THR A 23 4.42 3.72 12.12
N THR A 24 4.94 4.95 12.08
CA THR A 24 4.15 6.17 12.33
C THR A 24 2.99 6.30 11.34
N VAL A 25 3.17 5.96 10.07
CA VAL A 25 2.08 6.00 9.08
C VAL A 25 0.99 4.96 9.35
N VAL A 26 1.36 3.76 9.79
CA VAL A 26 0.41 2.72 10.24
C VAL A 26 -0.35 3.17 11.48
N GLU A 27 0.35 3.75 12.46
CA GLU A 27 -0.24 4.29 13.70
C GLU A 27 -1.19 5.46 13.42
N GLN A 28 -0.86 6.29 12.44
CA GLN A 28 -1.66 7.43 12.00
C GLN A 28 -2.73 7.06 10.97
N ARG A 29 -3.03 5.78 10.73
CA ARG A 29 -4.06 5.34 9.76
C ARG A 29 -5.39 6.06 9.93
N LYS A 30 -5.86 6.23 11.18
CA LYS A 30 -7.13 6.93 11.46
C LYS A 30 -7.08 8.39 11.00
N TYR A 31 -5.95 9.06 11.22
CA TYR A 31 -5.72 10.44 10.81
C TYR A 31 -5.65 10.56 9.27
N VAL A 32 -4.87 9.71 8.62
CA VAL A 32 -4.77 9.64 7.15
C VAL A 32 -6.15 9.43 6.53
N LYS A 33 -6.90 8.44 7.03
CA LYS A 33 -8.24 8.14 6.53
C LYS A 33 -9.21 9.30 6.69
N LYS A 34 -9.18 10.01 7.82
CA LYS A 34 -10.09 11.13 8.10
C LYS A 34 -9.77 12.35 7.24
N TYR A 35 -8.50 12.72 7.12
CA TYR A 35 -8.12 14.02 6.54
C TYR A 35 -7.65 13.92 5.09
N PHE A 36 -6.92 12.85 4.75
CA PHE A 36 -6.24 12.70 3.47
C PHE A 36 -6.94 11.75 2.52
N SER A 37 -7.88 10.92 2.99
CA SER A 37 -8.61 9.99 2.15
C SER A 37 -10.03 10.46 1.82
N ASN A 38 -10.49 10.24 0.59
CA ASN A 38 -11.88 10.48 0.17
C ASN A 38 -12.75 9.21 0.26
N LYS A 39 -12.17 8.04 -0.03
CA LYS A 39 -12.81 6.73 0.05
C LYS A 39 -11.80 5.67 0.46
N SER A 40 -12.26 4.69 1.22
CA SER A 40 -11.50 3.50 1.56
C SER A 40 -12.30 2.25 1.25
N PHE A 41 -11.65 1.20 0.79
CA PHE A 41 -12.28 -0.09 0.54
C PHE A 41 -11.38 -1.23 1.01
N LYS A 42 -11.99 -2.41 1.21
CA LYS A 42 -11.30 -3.58 1.73
C LYS A 42 -11.23 -4.66 0.67
N ILE A 43 -10.08 -5.33 0.62
CA ILE A 43 -9.88 -6.56 -0.16
C ILE A 43 -9.54 -7.68 0.82
N VAL A 44 -10.41 -8.68 0.91
CA VAL A 44 -10.27 -9.83 1.82
C VAL A 44 -9.33 -10.87 1.22
N LYS A 45 -8.61 -11.64 2.04
CA LYS A 45 -7.69 -12.71 1.63
C LYS A 45 -8.31 -13.76 0.68
N LYS A 46 -7.45 -14.58 0.09
CA LYS A 46 -7.73 -15.63 -0.90
C LYS A 46 -8.34 -15.09 -2.20
N VAL A 47 -7.82 -13.94 -2.66
CA VAL A 47 -8.31 -13.23 -3.85
C VAL A 47 -7.88 -13.94 -5.14
N THR A 48 -8.84 -14.44 -5.90
CA THR A 48 -8.61 -14.95 -7.26
C THR A 48 -8.32 -13.82 -8.25
N LYS A 49 -7.73 -14.12 -9.42
CA LYS A 49 -7.56 -13.12 -10.49
C LYS A 49 -8.88 -12.43 -10.86
N GLN A 50 -9.96 -13.19 -10.98
CA GLN A 50 -11.27 -12.63 -11.33
C GLN A 50 -11.81 -11.70 -10.25
N GLN A 51 -11.65 -12.06 -8.98
CA GLN A 51 -12.03 -11.17 -7.88
C GLN A 51 -11.19 -9.88 -7.89
N MET A 52 -9.89 -9.97 -8.18
CA MET A 52 -9.04 -8.78 -8.30
C MET A 52 -9.51 -7.86 -9.42
N LYS A 53 -9.86 -8.40 -10.60
CA LYS A 53 -10.48 -7.63 -11.69
C LYS A 53 -11.75 -6.90 -11.23
N ASN A 54 -12.63 -7.60 -10.51
CA ASN A 54 -13.86 -7.01 -9.99
C ASN A 54 -13.56 -5.87 -8.99
N TYR A 55 -12.56 -6.04 -8.12
CA TYR A 55 -12.13 -4.98 -7.20
C TYR A 55 -11.58 -3.76 -7.93
N ILE A 56 -10.75 -3.97 -8.94
CA ILE A 56 -10.16 -2.89 -9.76
C ILE A 56 -11.26 -2.12 -10.49
N ASN A 57 -12.17 -2.82 -11.17
CA ASN A 57 -13.27 -2.21 -11.92
C ASN A 57 -14.28 -1.49 -11.01
N ARG A 58 -14.52 -2.01 -9.80
CA ARG A 58 -15.47 -1.39 -8.87
C ARG A 58 -14.89 -0.17 -8.18
N PHE A 59 -13.66 -0.27 -7.69
CA PHE A 59 -13.10 0.72 -6.77
C PHE A 59 -12.14 1.69 -7.44
N HIS A 60 -11.65 1.37 -8.65
CA HIS A 60 -10.73 2.20 -9.42
C HIS A 60 -9.49 2.62 -8.61
N PRO A 61 -8.73 1.67 -7.99
CA PRO A 61 -7.46 1.96 -7.33
C PRO A 61 -6.53 2.70 -8.28
N LYS A 62 -5.73 3.63 -7.74
CA LYS A 62 -4.77 4.41 -8.51
C LYS A 62 -3.39 4.42 -7.87
N VAL A 63 -2.38 4.72 -8.67
CA VAL A 63 -1.01 4.94 -8.20
C VAL A 63 -1.00 6.03 -7.13
N GLY A 64 -0.25 5.81 -6.06
CA GLY A 64 -0.21 6.73 -4.91
C GLY A 64 -1.25 6.45 -3.82
N ASP A 65 -2.25 5.60 -4.06
CA ASP A 65 -3.16 5.17 -3.00
C ASP A 65 -2.41 4.35 -1.93
N MET A 66 -2.83 4.50 -0.68
CA MET A 66 -2.20 3.83 0.46
C MET A 66 -2.87 2.48 0.74
N ILE A 67 -2.06 1.48 1.07
CA ILE A 67 -2.50 0.13 1.40
C ILE A 67 -2.11 -0.16 2.85
N TYR A 68 -3.08 -0.55 3.67
CA TYR A 68 -2.86 -0.96 5.06
C TYR A 68 -3.14 -2.46 5.22
N PHE A 69 -2.18 -3.21 5.76
CA PHE A 69 -2.29 -4.66 5.88
C PHE A 69 -2.73 -5.07 7.29
N TYR A 70 -3.86 -5.77 7.39
CA TYR A 70 -4.41 -6.24 8.66
C TYR A 70 -4.15 -7.72 8.87
N SER A 71 -3.72 -8.07 10.08
CA SER A 71 -3.56 -9.47 10.53
C SER A 71 -4.41 -9.72 11.77
N SER A 72 -5.36 -10.65 11.67
CA SER A 72 -6.21 -11.09 12.78
C SER A 72 -5.39 -11.79 13.87
N LYS A 73 -4.35 -12.53 13.50
CA LYS A 73 -3.40 -13.16 14.43
C LYS A 73 -2.77 -12.13 15.37
N LYS A 74 -2.42 -10.96 14.83
CA LYS A 74 -1.82 -9.85 15.60
C LYS A 74 -2.86 -8.85 16.12
N LYS A 75 -4.13 -8.94 15.70
CA LYS A 75 -5.22 -8.00 16.00
C LYS A 75 -4.93 -6.53 15.69
N HIS A 76 -4.01 -6.24 14.76
CA HIS A 76 -3.69 -4.87 14.35
C HIS A 76 -3.23 -4.79 12.90
N TYR A 77 -3.17 -3.56 12.37
CA TYR A 77 -2.54 -3.26 11.09
C TYR A 77 -1.04 -3.20 11.30
N SER A 78 -0.29 -3.99 10.55
CA SER A 78 1.15 -4.17 10.81
C SER A 78 2.04 -3.49 9.78
N HIS A 79 1.53 -3.22 8.58
CA HIS A 79 2.32 -2.68 7.47
C HIS A 79 1.51 -1.68 6.66
N THR A 80 2.21 -0.75 6.02
CA THR A 80 1.68 0.16 5.01
C THR A 80 2.51 0.05 3.73
N ALA A 81 1.85 0.16 2.58
CA ALA A 81 2.47 0.29 1.27
C ALA A 81 1.77 1.35 0.42
N ILE A 82 2.33 1.65 -0.75
CA ILE A 82 1.72 2.52 -1.75
C ILE A 82 1.51 1.72 -3.04
N ILE A 83 0.38 1.93 -3.72
CA ILE A 83 0.16 1.37 -5.06
C ILE A 83 1.17 1.97 -6.03
N SER A 84 1.99 1.11 -6.65
CA SER A 84 3.01 1.50 -7.62
C SER A 84 2.52 1.39 -9.06
N SER A 85 1.61 0.46 -9.35
CA SER A 85 0.95 0.33 -10.65
C SER A 85 -0.35 -0.45 -10.53
N VAL A 86 -1.27 -0.19 -11.45
CA VAL A 86 -2.55 -0.92 -11.58
C VAL A 86 -2.70 -1.35 -13.02
N THR A 87 -3.03 -2.62 -13.22
CA THR A 87 -3.36 -3.21 -14.54
C THR A 87 -4.79 -3.74 -14.49
N ALA A 88 -5.28 -4.36 -15.57
CA ALA A 88 -6.63 -4.89 -15.60
C ALA A 88 -6.91 -5.96 -14.51
N ASP A 89 -5.90 -6.74 -14.10
CA ASP A 89 -6.06 -7.87 -13.18
C ASP A 89 -5.09 -7.88 -11.99
N LYS A 90 -4.24 -6.85 -11.86
CA LYS A 90 -3.24 -6.74 -10.77
C LYS A 90 -3.17 -5.34 -10.21
N ILE A 91 -3.01 -5.28 -8.89
CA ILE A 91 -2.58 -4.10 -8.16
C ILE A 91 -1.18 -4.42 -7.67
N ASN A 92 -0.18 -3.68 -8.13
CA ASN A 92 1.17 -3.79 -7.61
C ASN A 92 1.43 -2.70 -6.58
N TYR A 93 2.26 -3.02 -5.59
CA TYR A 93 2.62 -2.10 -4.54
C TYR A 93 4.13 -2.07 -4.30
N ALA A 94 4.58 -0.94 -3.78
CA ALA A 94 5.92 -0.77 -3.23
C ALA A 94 5.81 -0.58 -1.72
N ALA A 95 6.61 -1.35 -0.97
CA ALA A 95 6.77 -1.19 0.47
C ALA A 95 8.21 -0.77 0.75
N HIS A 96 8.40 0.16 1.67
CA HIS A 96 9.75 0.60 2.10
C HIS A 96 10.28 -0.26 3.27
N SER A 97 9.43 -1.05 3.94
CA SER A 97 9.87 -1.87 5.08
C SER A 97 10.60 -3.15 4.66
N ASP A 98 10.27 -3.73 3.50
CA ASP A 98 11.01 -4.84 2.90
C ASP A 98 11.49 -4.37 1.52
N SER A 99 12.60 -4.89 1.00
CA SER A 99 13.08 -4.67 -0.39
C SER A 99 12.09 -5.26 -1.43
N ARG A 100 10.86 -4.76 -1.47
CA ARG A 100 9.74 -5.23 -2.26
C ARG A 100 9.32 -4.11 -3.20
N PHE A 101 10.09 -3.95 -4.26
CA PHE A 101 9.71 -3.13 -5.39
C PHE A 101 8.65 -3.89 -6.22
N ASN A 102 7.49 -3.25 -6.43
CA ASN A 102 6.48 -3.66 -7.41
C ASN A 102 5.95 -5.10 -7.26
N LYS A 103 5.49 -5.47 -6.06
CA LYS A 103 4.91 -6.80 -5.76
C LYS A 103 3.41 -6.83 -6.03
N ASP A 104 2.89 -7.97 -6.52
CA ASP A 104 1.46 -8.19 -6.71
C ASP A 104 0.76 -8.30 -5.35
N LEU A 105 -0.27 -7.47 -5.12
CA LEU A 105 -1.08 -7.44 -3.89
C LEU A 105 -1.74 -8.78 -3.58
N ARG A 106 -1.94 -9.65 -4.57
CA ARG A 106 -2.49 -10.99 -4.35
C ARG A 106 -1.53 -11.91 -3.60
N GLU A 107 -0.21 -11.77 -3.76
CA GLU A 107 0.78 -12.62 -3.07
C GLU A 107 0.57 -12.63 -1.55
N PRO A 108 0.58 -11.49 -0.83
CA PRO A 108 0.35 -11.47 0.61
C PRO A 108 -1.08 -11.88 1.01
N LEU A 109 -2.06 -11.75 0.11
CA LEU A 109 -3.45 -12.12 0.35
C LEU A 109 -3.74 -13.61 0.08
N GLN A 110 -2.88 -14.32 -0.62
CA GLN A 110 -3.01 -15.77 -0.83
C GLN A 110 -2.52 -16.58 0.38
N GLY A 111 -1.59 -16.02 1.15
CA GLY A 111 -1.09 -16.64 2.39
C GLY A 111 -2.01 -16.41 3.61
N ASP A 112 -1.66 -17.08 4.72
CA ASP A 112 -2.38 -16.96 6.01
C ASP A 112 -1.81 -15.89 6.95
N TYR A 113 -1.04 -14.94 6.40
CA TYR A 113 -0.41 -13.89 7.18
C TYR A 113 -1.33 -12.67 7.35
N TYR A 114 -2.05 -12.28 6.29
CA TYR A 114 -2.96 -11.16 6.27
C TYR A 114 -4.38 -11.61 5.96
N ASP A 115 -5.36 -11.03 6.65
CA ASP A 115 -6.77 -11.35 6.44
C ASP A 115 -7.45 -10.41 5.45
N HIS A 116 -7.00 -9.16 5.40
CA HIS A 116 -7.42 -8.21 4.41
C HIS A 116 -6.41 -7.08 4.30
N VAL A 117 -6.55 -6.31 3.22
CA VAL A 117 -5.96 -4.99 3.08
C VAL A 117 -7.06 -3.94 3.01
N GLU A 118 -6.80 -2.79 3.62
CA GLU A 118 -7.60 -1.57 3.46
C GLU A 118 -6.84 -0.64 2.52
N ILE A 119 -7.44 -0.32 1.37
CA ILE A 119 -6.89 0.65 0.43
C ILE A 119 -7.59 1.97 0.67
N CYS A 120 -6.82 3.01 0.96
CA CYS A 120 -7.26 4.38 1.16
C CYS A 120 -6.87 5.20 -0.06
N HIS A 121 -7.87 5.70 -0.77
CA HIS A 121 -7.64 6.63 -1.87
C HIS A 121 -7.19 7.96 -1.32
N ILE A 122 -6.03 8.44 -1.75
CA ILE A 122 -5.51 9.72 -1.29
C ILE A 122 -6.13 10.83 -2.14
N LYS A 123 -6.69 11.83 -1.46
CA LYS A 123 -7.18 13.07 -2.08
C LYS A 123 -6.01 13.69 -2.82
N GLU A 124 -6.16 13.91 -4.12
CA GLU A 124 -5.24 14.78 -4.84
C GLU A 124 -5.35 16.17 -4.22
N ARG A 125 -4.30 16.57 -3.49
CA ARG A 125 -4.22 17.87 -2.82
C ARG A 125 -3.02 18.70 -3.29
N GLY A 126 -2.31 18.28 -4.33
CA GLY A 126 -1.17 19.01 -4.83
C GLY A 126 -1.08 18.93 -6.34
N SER A 127 -1.17 20.10 -6.99
CA SER A 127 -0.36 20.36 -8.17
C SER A 127 1.09 20.17 -7.73
N LEU A 128 1.78 19.20 -8.32
CA LEU A 128 3.23 19.14 -8.23
C LEU A 128 3.72 20.35 -9.04
N TYR A 129 4.16 21.40 -8.37
CA TYR A 129 4.86 22.48 -9.05
C TYR A 129 6.14 21.89 -9.67
N GLU A 130 6.33 22.17 -10.96
CA GLU A 130 7.55 21.84 -11.72
C GLU A 130 8.78 22.53 -11.12
#